data_AF-X0X3K7-F1
#
_entry.id   AF-X0X3K7-F1
#
_cell.length_a   1.000
_cell.length_b   1.000
_cell.length_c   1.000
_cell.angle_alpha   90.00
_cell.angle_beta   90.00
_cell.angle_gamma   90.00
#
_symmetry.space_group_name_H-M   'P 1'
#
loop_
_entity.id
_entity.type
_entity.pdbx_description
1 polymer ?
#
loop_
_entity_poly.entity_id
_entity_poly.type
_entity_poly.pdbx_seq_one_letter_code
_entity_poly.pdbx_strand_id
1 'polypeptide(L)' 'MGVSQEFQGKGFGGKLLRAVIEKAETERKLIYLETQKEENVNLYEKFGFSVKKKIILPEPLNLPMWLMVRNSN' A
#
# COMPACT_ATOMS: atom_id res chain seq x y z
N MET A 1 0.85 -7.82 1.21
CA MET A 1 1.79 -8.28 0.15
C MET A 1 3.20 -8.24 0.71
N GLY A 2 4.00 -9.26 0.46
CA GLY A 2 5.37 -9.34 0.95
C GLY A 2 6.28 -9.94 -0.11
N VAL A 3 7.55 -9.54 -0.10
CA VAL A 3 8.61 -10.13 -0.90
C VAL A 3 9.57 -10.81 0.06
N SER A 4 9.91 -12.08 -0.18
CA SER A 4 10.89 -12.80 0.64
C SER A 4 12.17 -11.99 0.79
N GLN A 5 12.79 -12.04 1.98
CA GLN A 5 13.93 -11.17 2.33
C GLN A 5 15.05 -11.19 1.28
N GLU A 6 15.37 -12.36 0.73
CA GLU A 6 16.39 -12.57 -0.31
C GLU A 6 16.10 -11.84 -1.66
N PHE A 7 14.86 -11.42 -1.87
CA PHE A 7 14.38 -10.72 -3.07
C PHE A 7 14.01 -9.26 -2.82
N GLN A 8 14.18 -8.74 -1.60
CA GLN A 8 13.94 -7.32 -1.30
C GLN A 8 14.99 -6.43 -1.99
N GLY A 9 14.65 -5.16 -2.24
CA GLY A 9 15.52 -4.20 -2.95
C GLY A 9 15.67 -4.43 -4.45
N LYS A 10 15.16 -5.54 -5.00
CA LYS A 10 15.27 -5.90 -6.44
C LYS A 10 14.06 -5.49 -7.30
N GLY A 11 13.18 -4.65 -6.77
CA GLY A 11 12.01 -4.12 -7.48
C GLY A 11 10.82 -5.09 -7.62
N PHE A 12 10.89 -6.32 -7.09
CA PHE A 12 9.78 -7.28 -7.18
C PHE A 12 8.49 -6.79 -6.51
N GLY A 13 8.59 -6.08 -5.39
CA GLY A 13 7.41 -5.51 -4.72
C GLY A 13 6.66 -4.51 -5.61
N GLY A 14 7.41 -3.69 -6.36
CA GLY A 14 6.82 -2.77 -7.34
C GLY A 14 6.17 -3.50 -8.50
N LYS A 15 6.77 -4.57 -9.01
CA LYS A 15 6.16 -5.40 -10.07
C LYS A 15 4.85 -6.03 -9.61
N LEU A 16 4.82 -6.58 -8.40
CA LEU A 16 3.61 -7.15 -7.80
C LEU A 16 2.49 -6.11 -7.66
N LEU A 17 2.83 -4.92 -7.16
CA LEU A 17 1.86 -3.85 -6.96
C LEU A 17 1.28 -3.35 -8.30
N ARG A 18 2.08 -3.22 -9.36
CA ARG A 18 1.58 -2.88 -10.71
C ARG A 18 0.59 -3.92 -11.23
N ALA A 19 0.93 -5.20 -11.14
CA ALA A 19 0.05 -6.27 -11.60
C ALA A 19 -1.31 -6.28 -10.86
N VAL A 20 -1.29 -6.00 -9.55
CA VAL A 20 -2.53 -5.86 -8.76
C VAL A 20 -3.34 -4.65 -9.21
N ILE A 21 -2.69 -3.50 -9.47
CA ILE A 21 -3.36 -2.29 -9.95
C ILE A 21 -3.99 -2.52 -11.33
N GLU A 22 -3.24 -3.05 -12.29
CA GLU A 22 -3.72 -3.33 -13.65
C GLU A 22 -4.94 -4.25 -13.65
N LYS A 23 -4.92 -5.29 -12.81
CA LYS A 23 -6.06 -6.18 -12.62
C LYS A 23 -7.27 -5.45 -12.05
N ALA A 24 -7.07 -4.66 -11.00
CA ALA A 24 -8.15 -3.89 -10.38
C ALA A 24 -8.75 -2.85 -11.33
N GLU A 25 -7.94 -2.17 -12.14
CA GLU A 25 -8.40 -1.22 -13.16
C GLU A 25 -9.25 -1.92 -14.23
N THR A 26 -8.80 -3.09 -14.70
CA THR A 26 -9.55 -3.92 -15.66
C THR A 26 -10.91 -4.34 -15.09
N GLU A 27 -10.95 -4.70 -13.81
CA GLU A 27 -12.16 -5.13 -13.11
C GLU A 27 -13.00 -3.95 -12.55
N ARG A 28 -12.56 -2.70 -12.74
CA ARG A 28 -13.15 -1.48 -12.17
C ARG A 28 -13.36 -1.54 -10.66
N LYS A 29 -12.37 -2.08 -9.95
CA LYS A 29 -12.37 -2.19 -8.48
C LYS A 29 -11.53 -1.12 -7.83
N LEU A 30 -12.02 -0.61 -6.70
CA LEU A 30 -11.25 0.27 -5.82
C LEU A 30 -10.17 -0.53 -5.09
N ILE A 31 -9.03 0.10 -4.84
CA ILE A 31 -7.92 -0.51 -4.12
C ILE A 31 -7.72 0.21 -2.79
N TYR A 32 -7.75 -0.56 -1.71
CA TYR A 32 -7.42 -0.12 -0.37
C TYR A 32 -6.15 -0.83 0.10
N LEU A 33 -5.33 -0.13 0.87
CA LEU A 33 -4.24 -0.73 1.62
C LEU A 33 -4.03 -0.01 2.95
N GLU A 34 -3.27 -0.67 3.82
CA GLU A 34 -2.78 -0.09 5.05
C GLU A 34 -1.28 -0.36 5.22
N THR A 35 -0.58 0.56 5.88
CA THR A 35 0.82 0.40 6.29
C THR A 35 1.02 0.93 7.71
N GLN A 36 1.92 0.31 8.47
CA GLN A 36 2.36 0.80 9.79
C GLN A 36 3.68 1.58 9.70
N LYS A 37 4.30 1.62 8.52
CA LYS A 37 5.56 2.32 8.26
C LYS A 37 5.29 3.59 7.47
N GLU A 38 5.64 4.74 8.03
CA GLU A 38 5.51 6.04 7.37
C GLU A 38 6.35 6.13 6.09
N GLU A 39 7.55 5.52 6.08
CA GLU A 39 8.42 5.44 4.89
C GLU A 39 7.73 4.78 3.67
N ASN A 40 6.77 3.89 3.90
CA ASN A 40 6.03 3.25 2.82
C ASN A 40 4.93 4.14 2.24
N VAL A 41 4.49 5.20 2.93
CA VAL A 41 3.45 6.11 2.44
C VAL A 41 3.90 6.74 1.12
N ASN A 42 5.10 7.33 1.12
CA ASN A 42 5.71 7.94 -0.07
C ASN A 42 5.89 6.93 -1.22
N LEU A 43 6.12 5.65 -0.90
CA LEU A 43 6.17 4.58 -1.91
C LEU A 43 4.80 4.40 -2.55
N TYR A 44 3.74 4.22 -1.75
CA TYR A 44 2.39 3.98 -2.28
C TYR A 44 1.79 5.19 -2.99
N GLU A 45 2.12 6.42 -2.55
CA GLU A 45 1.72 7.64 -3.27
C GLU A 45 2.23 7.67 -4.71
N LYS A 46 3.45 7.19 -4.96
CA LYS A 46 4.00 7.05 -6.33
C LYS A 46 3.21 6.06 -7.20
N PHE A 47 2.40 5.19 -6.61
CA PHE A 47 1.50 4.26 -7.31
C PHE A 47 0.05 4.76 -7.39
N GLY A 48 -0.20 6.03 -7.05
CA GLY A 48 -1.51 6.68 -7.16
C GLY A 48 -2.40 6.53 -5.92
N PHE A 49 -1.87 6.01 -4.81
CA PHE A 49 -2.59 5.98 -3.55
C PHE A 49 -2.57 7.35 -2.87
N SER A 50 -3.56 7.60 -2.02
CA SER A 50 -3.63 8.78 -1.16
C SER A 50 -4.01 8.35 0.25
N VAL A 51 -3.42 8.99 1.26
CA VAL A 51 -3.82 8.78 2.66
C VAL A 51 -5.24 9.28 2.86
N LYS A 52 -6.13 8.41 3.35
CA LYS A 52 -7.48 8.78 3.77
C LYS A 52 -7.59 8.99 5.28
N LYS A 53 -6.83 8.22 6.05
CA LYS A 53 -6.79 8.36 7.50
C LYS A 53 -5.45 7.90 8.04
N LYS A 54 -4.94 8.59 9.04
CA LYS A 54 -3.93 8.08 9.96
C LYS A 54 -4.64 7.77 11.28
N ILE A 55 -4.51 6.55 11.76
CA ILE A 55 -5.06 6.12 13.05
C ILE A 55 -3.94 5.63 13.96
N ILE A 56 -4.22 5.62 15.26
CA ILE A 56 -3.44 4.87 16.23
C ILE A 56 -4.25 3.63 16.58
N LEU A 57 -3.63 2.46 16.45
CA LEU A 57 -4.25 1.21 16.87
C LEU A 57 -4.44 1.21 18.40
N PRO A 58 -5.52 0.61 18.91
CA PRO A 58 -5.77 0.55 20.34
C PRO A 58 -4.68 -0.24 21.07
N GLU A 59 -4.66 -0.09 22.39
CA GLU A 59 -3.82 -0.90 23.29
C GLU A 59 -4.08 -2.41 23.08
N PRO A 60 -3.04 -3.27 23.21
CA PRO A 60 -1.68 -2.94 23.63
C PRO A 60 -0.73 -2.53 22.50
N LEU A 61 -1.22 -2.40 21.26
CA LEU A 61 -0.35 -2.16 20.10
C LEU A 61 0.17 -0.72 20.10
N ASN A 62 -0.72 0.26 20.24
CA ASN A 62 -0.38 1.69 20.22
C ASN A 62 0.53 2.09 19.02
N LEU A 63 0.28 1.48 17.85
CA LEU A 63 1.06 1.69 16.62
C LEU A 63 0.29 2.59 15.65
N PRO A 64 0.99 3.48 14.91
CA PRO A 64 0.36 4.23 13.84
C PRO A 64 0.04 3.32 12.65
N MET A 65 -1.08 3.60 11.99
CA MET A 65 -1.47 2.96 10.74
C MET A 65 -2.03 3.99 9.76
N TRP A 66 -1.55 3.95 8.53
CA TRP A 66 -2.01 4.79 7.44
C TRP A 66 -2.93 3.98 6.55
N LEU A 67 -4.18 4.42 6.47
CA LEU A 67 -5.21 3.86 5.61
C LEU A 67 -5.20 4.63 4.30
N MET A 68 -4.90 3.95 3.20
CA MET A 68 -4.70 4.56 1.90
C MET A 68 -5.63 3.95 0.86
N VAL A 69 -6.14 4.79 -0.04
CA VAL A 69 -6.94 4.32 -1.18
C VAL A 69 -6.35 4.85 -2.47
N ARG A 70 -6.47 4.04 -3.52
CA ARG A 70 -6.18 4.46 -4.88
C ARG A 70 -7.48 4.90 -5.54
N ASN A 71 -7.52 6.15 -6.01
CA ASN A 71 -8.60 6.57 -6.89
C ASN A 71 -8.32 6.00 -8.28
N SER A 72 -9.35 5.47 -8.95
CA SER A 72 -9.27 5.22 -10.38
C SER A 72 -9.33 6.59 -11.08
N ASN A 73 -8.37 6.86 -11.97
CA ASN A 73 -8.48 7.97 -12.91
C ASN A 73 -9.36 7.55 -14.10
#